data_AF-A0A2I0K8J8-F1
#
_entry.id   AF-A0A2I0K8J8-F1
#
_cell.length_a   1.000
_cell.length_b   1.000
_cell.length_c   1.000
_cell.angle_alpha   90.00
_cell.angle_beta   90.00
_cell.angle_gamma   90.00
#
_symmetry.space_group_name_H-M   'P 1'
#
loop_
_entity.id
_entity.type
_entity.pdbx_description
1 polymer ?
#
loop_
_entity_poly.entity_id
_entity_poly.type
_entity_poly.pdbx_seq_one_letter_code
_entity_poly.pdbx_strand_id
1 'polypeptide(L)'
;MAGKWTMLMVMAVAIIIGEMIGRGEGQLVENFYGNRCPNLEAIVRQAVSAKAAQNIPTVPATLRLFFHDCFVETIDANPGVAANMLVVDGSIHILPGH
;
A
#
# COMPACT_ATOMS: atom_id res chain seq x y z
N MET A 1 -5.23 -42.09 21.81
CA MET A 1 -4.57 -42.15 20.49
C MET A 1 -5.29 -41.32 19.43
N ALA A 2 -6.62 -41.27 19.39
CA ALA A 2 -7.40 -40.45 18.44
C ALA A 2 -7.04 -38.96 18.39
N GLY A 3 -6.74 -38.33 19.54
CA GLY A 3 -6.41 -36.89 19.62
C GLY A 3 -5.15 -36.46 18.86
N LYS A 4 -4.19 -37.38 18.67
CA LYS A 4 -2.93 -37.08 17.95
C LYS A 4 -3.15 -37.10 16.45
N TRP A 5 -4.03 -37.98 15.97
CA TRP A 5 -4.43 -38.07 14.57
C TRP A 5 -5.35 -36.91 14.17
N THR A 6 -6.29 -36.51 15.03
CA THR A 6 -7.12 -35.32 14.78
C THR A 6 -6.28 -34.05 14.70
N MET A 7 -5.26 -33.92 15.56
CA MET A 7 -4.35 -32.78 15.52
C MET A 7 -3.51 -32.76 14.22
N LEU A 8 -3.01 -33.92 13.79
CA LEU A 8 -2.27 -34.04 12.52
C LEU A 8 -3.15 -33.68 11.31
N MET A 9 -4.41 -34.10 11.29
CA MET A 9 -5.35 -33.76 10.22
C MET A 9 -5.62 -32.25 10.16
N VAL A 10 -5.83 -31.60 11.31
CA VAL A 10 -6.06 -30.15 11.38
C VAL A 10 -4.83 -29.38 10.87
N MET A 11 -3.63 -29.79 11.25
CA MET A 11 -2.40 -29.15 10.77
C MET A 11 -2.20 -29.33 9.26
N ALA A 12 -2.49 -30.51 8.72
CA ALA A 12 -2.39 -30.76 7.28
C ALA A 12 -3.38 -29.88 6.49
N VAL A 13 -4.62 -29.74 6.97
CA VAL A 13 -5.63 -28.86 6.35
C VAL A 13 -5.20 -27.39 6.42
N ALA A 14 -4.64 -26.93 7.54
CA ALA A 14 -4.16 -25.55 7.68
C ALA A 14 -3.03 -25.22 6.70
N ILE A 15 -2.09 -26.16 6.46
CA ILE A 15 -1.00 -25.99 5.49
C ILE A 15 -1.55 -25.89 4.06
N ILE A 16 -2.49 -26.75 3.69
CA ILE A 16 -3.14 -26.72 2.37
C ILE A 16 -3.89 -25.40 2.14
N ILE A 17 -4.56 -24.87 3.17
CA ILE A 17 -5.25 -23.58 3.08
C ILE A 17 -4.25 -22.42 2.91
N GLY A 18 -3.10 -22.49 3.58
CA GLY A 18 -2.06 -21.45 3.48
C GLY A 18 -1.46 -21.28 2.09
N GLU A 19 -1.33 -22.37 1.32
CA GLU A 19 -0.83 -22.34 -0.07
C GLU A 19 -1.85 -21.74 -1.06
N MET A 20 -3.14 -21.71 -0.70
CA MET A 20 -4.21 -21.13 -1.53
C MET A 20 -4.37 -19.62 -1.36
N ILE A 21 -3.67 -19.01 -0.39
CA ILE A 21 -3.59 -17.56 -0.23
C ILE A 21 -2.53 -17.06 -1.23
N GLY A 22 -2.97 -16.81 -2.46
CA GLY A 22 -2.12 -16.25 -3.51
C GLY A 22 -1.48 -14.95 -3.04
N ARG A 23 -0.15 -14.85 -3.17
CA ARG A 23 0.54 -13.56 -3.06
C ARG A 23 0.10 -12.71 -4.25
N GLY A 24 -0.57 -11.59 -4.00
CA GLY A 24 -0.95 -10.65 -5.05
C GLY A 24 0.29 -9.96 -5.60
N GLU A 25 0.84 -10.44 -6.71
CA GLU A 25 1.81 -9.67 -7.48
C GLU A 25 1.05 -8.57 -8.24
N GLY A 26 1.00 -7.38 -7.64
CA GLY A 26 0.43 -6.20 -8.28
C GLY A 26 1.31 -5.73 -9.43
N GLN A 27 1.12 -6.26 -10.63
CA GLN A 27 1.85 -5.83 -11.81
C GLN A 27 1.33 -4.45 -12.24
N LEU A 28 2.11 -3.39 -12.02
CA LEU A 28 1.78 -2.05 -12.48
C LEU A 28 2.05 -1.93 -13.98
N VAL A 29 1.08 -1.34 -14.69
CA VAL A 29 1.19 -1.03 -16.12
C VAL A 29 0.74 0.42 -16.31
N GLU A 30 1.48 1.18 -17.11
CA GLU A 30 1.08 2.53 -17.48
C GLU A 30 -0.25 2.52 -18.24
N ASN A 31 -1.07 3.56 -18.04
CA ASN A 31 -2.35 3.71 -18.72
C ASN A 31 -3.28 2.48 -18.59
N PHE A 32 -3.23 1.78 -17.45
CA PHE A 32 -4.07 0.61 -17.17
C PHE A 32 -5.57 0.84 -17.43
N TYR A 33 -6.05 2.05 -17.14
CA TYR A 33 -7.46 2.43 -17.32
C TYR A 33 -7.78 2.99 -18.70
N GLY A 34 -6.82 3.13 -19.62
CA GLY A 34 -7.00 3.84 -20.90
C GLY A 34 -8.18 3.34 -21.75
N ASN A 35 -8.45 2.04 -21.75
CA ASN A 35 -9.55 1.45 -22.53
C ASN A 35 -10.92 1.49 -21.83
N ARG A 36 -10.97 1.75 -20.52
CA ARG A 36 -12.19 1.62 -19.70
C ARG A 36 -12.63 2.95 -19.09
N CYS A 37 -11.66 3.74 -18.63
CA CYS A 37 -11.85 5.10 -18.15
C CYS A 37 -10.68 5.97 -18.66
N PRO A 38 -10.70 6.41 -19.93
CA PRO A 38 -9.58 7.12 -20.57
C PRO A 38 -9.24 8.45 -19.91
N ASN A 39 -10.21 9.07 -19.23
CA ASN A 39 -10.04 10.37 -18.57
C ASN A 39 -9.68 10.26 -17.08
N LEU A 40 -9.47 9.05 -16.55
CA LEU A 40 -9.27 8.85 -15.12
C LEU A 40 -8.12 9.70 -14.58
N GLU A 41 -6.95 9.63 -15.22
CA GLU A 41 -5.77 10.39 -14.78
C GLU A 41 -6.01 11.90 -14.82
N ALA A 42 -6.72 12.40 -15.83
CA ALA A 42 -7.06 13.81 -15.96
C ALA A 42 -8.02 14.27 -14.84
N ILE A 43 -9.05 13.47 -14.55
CA ILE A 43 -10.03 13.75 -13.48
C ILE A 43 -9.32 13.78 -12.12
N VAL A 44 -8.48 12.79 -11.83
CA VAL A 44 -7.71 12.72 -10.57
C VAL A 44 -6.78 13.94 -10.44
N ARG A 45 -6.04 14.27 -11.50
CA ARG A 45 -5.16 15.45 -11.51
C ARG A 45 -5.93 16.73 -11.23
N GLN A 46 -7.09 16.93 -11.88
CA GLN A 46 -7.92 18.11 -11.68
C GLN A 46 -8.44 18.22 -10.24
N ALA A 47 -8.91 17.11 -9.67
CA ALA A 47 -9.42 17.07 -8.29
C ALA A 47 -8.31 17.39 -7.28
N VAL A 48 -7.13 16.77 -7.44
CA VAL A 48 -5.97 17.00 -6.57
C VAL A 48 -5.46 18.43 -6.71
N SER A 49 -5.36 18.96 -7.93
CA SER A 49 -4.90 20.35 -8.14
C SER A 49 -5.87 21.37 -7.55
N ALA A 50 -7.18 21.15 -7.69
CA ALA A 50 -8.18 22.04 -7.11
C ALA A 50 -8.10 22.05 -5.58
N LYS A 51 -7.86 20.90 -4.95
CA LYS A 51 -7.70 20.81 -3.50
C LYS A 51 -6.37 21.35 -3.00
N ALA A 52 -5.29 21.12 -3.73
CA ALA A 52 -3.99 21.72 -3.43
C ALA A 52 -4.05 23.26 -3.47
N ALA A 53 -4.75 23.82 -4.45
CA ALA A 53 -4.95 25.28 -4.57
C ALA A 53 -5.80 25.86 -3.43
N GLN A 54 -6.75 25.09 -2.89
CA GLN A 54 -7.57 25.51 -1.75
C GLN A 54 -6.83 25.41 -0.41
N ASN A 55 -6.01 24.37 -0.24
CA ASN A 55 -5.33 24.09 1.02
C ASN A 55 -3.97 23.44 0.75
N ILE A 56 -2.89 24.21 0.92
CA ILE A 56 -1.51 23.80 0.65
C ILE A 56 -1.11 22.50 1.41
N PRO A 57 -1.49 22.32 2.70
CA PRO A 57 -1.35 21.06 3.43
C PRO A 57 -1.93 19.80 2.77
N THR A 58 -2.78 19.90 1.74
CA THR A 58 -3.37 18.74 1.07
C THR A 58 -2.31 17.88 0.39
N VAL A 59 -1.36 18.48 -0.33
CA VAL A 59 -0.30 17.75 -1.05
C VAL A 59 0.52 16.84 -0.11
N PRO A 60 1.09 17.38 0.99
CA PRO A 60 1.85 16.55 1.91
C PRO A 60 1.00 15.56 2.69
N ALA A 61 -0.25 15.90 3.01
CA ALA A 61 -1.17 14.98 3.68
C ALA A 61 -1.57 13.79 2.79
N THR A 62 -1.87 14.02 1.51
CA THR A 62 -2.17 12.96 0.54
C THR A 62 -0.98 12.04 0.34
N LEU A 63 0.23 12.58 0.27
CA LEU A 63 1.43 11.77 0.14
C LEU A 63 1.72 10.96 1.40
N ARG A 64 1.55 11.55 2.59
CA ARG A 64 1.63 10.82 3.86
C ARG A 64 0.59 9.71 3.93
N LEU A 65 -0.62 9.93 3.45
CA LEU A 65 -1.68 8.91 3.40
C LEU A 65 -1.30 7.76 2.46
N PHE A 66 -0.78 8.06 1.26
CA PHE A 66 -0.30 7.04 0.32
C PHE A 66 0.80 6.17 0.95
N PHE A 67 1.79 6.79 1.60
CA PHE A 67 2.81 6.04 2.32
C PHE A 67 2.23 5.32 3.53
N HIS A 68 1.30 5.90 4.28
CA HIS A 68 0.65 5.21 5.39
C HIS A 68 -0.07 3.93 4.94
N ASP A 69 -0.73 3.96 3.79
CA ASP A 69 -1.49 2.82 3.28
C ASP A 69 -0.58 1.76 2.65
N CYS A 70 0.45 2.17 1.90
CA CYS A 70 1.37 1.23 1.24
C CYS A 70 2.45 0.68 2.19
N PHE A 71 2.93 1.48 3.14
CA PHE A 71 4.07 1.07 4.00
C PHE A 71 3.63 0.14 5.14
N VAL A 72 2.35 0.15 5.50
CA VAL A 72 1.76 -0.84 6.42
C VAL A 72 1.78 -2.24 5.82
N GLU A 73 1.71 -2.36 4.48
CA GLU A 73 1.87 -3.64 3.78
C GLU A 73 3.34 -4.02 3.58
N THR A 74 4.28 -3.09 3.36
CA THR A 74 5.69 -3.44 3.08
C THR A 74 6.54 -3.79 4.30
N ILE A 75 6.01 -3.63 5.52
CA ILE A 75 6.71 -4.02 6.76
C ILE A 75 6.78 -5.55 6.94
N ASP A 76 6.05 -6.34 6.16
CA ASP A 76 6.21 -7.80 6.15
C ASP A 76 7.35 -8.30 5.23
N ALA A 77 7.92 -7.43 4.39
CA ALA A 77 8.93 -7.78 3.38
C ALA A 77 10.35 -7.22 3.67
N ASN A 78 10.53 -6.20 4.52
CA ASN A 78 11.85 -5.78 5.03
C ASN A 78 11.74 -4.96 6.33
N PRO A 79 12.21 -5.46 7.50
CA PRO A 79 12.05 -4.81 8.81
C PRO A 79 12.96 -3.59 9.06
N GLY A 80 13.56 -2.98 8.04
CA GLY A 80 14.73 -2.09 8.20
C GLY A 80 14.55 -0.58 7.99
N VAL A 81 13.39 -0.07 7.59
CA VAL A 81 13.28 1.36 7.21
C VAL A 81 11.94 1.94 7.64
N ALA A 82 11.82 2.39 8.88
CA ALA A 82 10.81 3.39 9.21
C ALA A 82 11.26 4.72 8.58
N ALA A 83 10.61 5.18 7.52
CA ALA A 83 10.88 6.50 6.95
C ALA A 83 9.96 7.53 7.61
N ASN A 84 10.54 8.53 8.28
CA ASN A 84 9.79 9.63 8.84
C ASN A 84 9.63 10.71 7.76
N MET A 85 8.40 10.88 7.27
CA MET A 85 8.06 11.89 6.28
C MET A 85 7.77 13.24 6.96
N LEU A 86 8.65 14.22 6.77
CA LEU A 86 8.42 15.61 7.19
C LEU A 86 8.17 16.48 5.97
N VAL A 87 7.23 17.42 6.11
CA VAL A 87 6.96 18.43 5.10
C VAL A 87 7.18 19.79 5.70
N VAL A 88 8.19 20.47 5.18
CA VAL A 88 8.62 21.82 5.57
C VAL A 88 8.52 22.68 4.32
N ASP A 89 7.78 23.79 4.40
CA ASP A 89 7.67 24.78 3.32
C ASP A 89 7.27 24.19 1.94
N GLY A 90 6.34 23.22 1.96
CA GLY A 90 5.87 22.52 0.76
C GLY A 90 6.88 21.54 0.14
N SER A 91 8.08 21.41 0.71
CA SER A 91 9.11 20.47 0.28
C SER A 91 9.08 19.19 1.12
N ILE A 92 9.27 18.07 0.44
CA ILE A 92 9.28 16.72 1.03
C ILE A 92 10.70 16.38 1.49
N HIS A 93 10.85 16.17 2.79
CA HIS A 93 12.10 15.70 3.37
C HIS A 93 11.88 14.28 3.92
N ILE A 94 12.55 13.30 3.30
CA ILE A 94 12.60 11.94 3.80
C ILE A 94 13.75 11.86 4.80
N LEU A 95 13.41 11.71 6.08
CA LEU A 95 14.41 11.48 7.11
C LEU A 95 14.60 9.98 7.34
N PRO A 96 15.84 9.49 7.45
CA PRO A 96 16.08 8.13 7.92
C PRO A 96 15.53 8.01 9.35
N GLY A 97 14.56 7.12 9.56
CA GLY A 97 14.14 6.75 10.91
C GLY A 97 15.23 5.91 11.54
N HIS A 98 15.58 6.28 12.76
CA HIS A 98 16.63 5.66 13.55
C HIS A 98 16.03 4.74 14.61
#